data_AF-A0A938YRW5-F1
#
_entry.id   AF-A0A938YRW5-F1
#
_cell.length_a   1.000
_cell.length_b   1.000
_cell.length_c   1.000
_cell.angle_alpha   90.00
_cell.angle_beta   90.00
_cell.angle_gamma   90.00
#
_symmetry.space_group_name_H-M   'P 1'
#
loop_
_entity.id
_entity.type
_entity.pdbx_description
1 polymer ?
#
loop_
_entity_poly.entity_id
_entity_poly.type
_entity_poly.pdbx_seq_one_letter_code
_entity_poly.pdbx_strand_id
1 'polypeptide(L)'
;MRASSSSDAVLTDAGLAALRAATPGHAELVRSMVFDGLSPDLVAPLRAALEQVHEQVVAVGTLPRPPEQRRLPGLPADDQAR
;
A
#
# COMPACT_ATOMS: atom_id res chain seq x y z
N MET A 1 25.47 16.21 -15.55
CA MET A 1 25.32 15.12 -14.56
C MET A 1 24.73 15.74 -13.30
N ARG A 2 23.43 15.59 -13.02
CA ARG A 2 22.82 16.10 -11.77
C ARG A 2 23.09 15.07 -10.67
N ALA A 3 23.80 15.46 -9.62
CA ALA A 3 24.01 14.61 -8.45
C ALA A 3 22.67 14.40 -7.74
N SER A 4 22.24 13.14 -7.61
CA SER A 4 21.09 12.79 -6.78
C SER A 4 21.58 12.71 -5.33
N SER A 5 21.07 13.56 -4.44
CA SER A 5 21.38 13.47 -3.01
C SER A 5 20.56 12.34 -2.40
N SER A 6 21.18 11.20 -2.16
CA SER A 6 20.54 10.10 -1.44
C SER A 6 20.53 10.42 0.06
N SER A 7 19.37 10.40 0.69
CA SER A 7 19.20 10.48 2.14
C SER A 7 18.39 9.29 2.62
N ASP A 8 18.84 8.64 3.68
CA ASP A 8 18.10 7.52 4.27
C ASP A 8 16.97 8.02 5.16
N ALA A 9 15.78 7.45 4.98
CA ALA A 9 14.65 7.63 5.88
C ALA A 9 14.55 6.41 6.81
N VAL A 10 14.81 6.62 8.10
CA VAL A 10 14.82 5.55 9.11
C VAL A 10 13.63 5.70 10.05
N LEU A 11 12.86 4.62 10.24
CA LEU A 11 11.78 4.59 11.22
C LEU A 11 12.38 4.57 12.63
N THR A 12 12.05 5.58 13.44
CA THR A 12 12.49 5.67 14.83
C THR A 12 11.64 4.77 15.73
N ASP A 13 12.15 4.46 16.93
CA ASP A 13 11.39 3.69 17.92
C ASP A 13 10.09 4.41 18.33
N ALA A 14 10.15 5.74 18.49
CA ALA A 14 8.96 6.55 18.77
C ALA A 14 7.96 6.52 17.61
N GLY A 15 8.46 6.57 16.36
CA GLY A 15 7.63 6.44 15.16
C GLY A 15 6.98 5.06 15.06
N LEU A 16 7.71 4.00 15.38
CA LEU A 16 7.18 2.64 15.42
C LEU A 16 6.11 2.47 16.51
N ALA A 17 6.34 3.06 17.69
CA ALA A 17 5.35 3.06 18.77
C ALA A 17 4.06 3.79 18.36
N ALA A 18 4.19 4.96 17.71
CA ALA A 18 3.06 5.70 17.16
C ALA A 18 2.30 4.90 16.10
N LEU A 19 3.01 4.23 15.18
CA LEU A 19 2.41 3.38 14.16
C LEU A 19 1.60 2.24 14.80
N ARG A 20 2.18 1.54 15.79
CA ARG A 20 1.50 0.44 16.50
C ARG A 20 0.25 0.92 17.23
N ALA A 21 0.30 2.10 17.83
CA ALA A 21 -0.85 2.68 18.52
C ALA A 21 -1.97 3.09 17.55
N ALA A 22 -1.63 3.64 16.37
CA ALA A 22 -2.59 4.11 15.40
C ALA A 22 -3.19 3.01 14.51
N THR A 23 -2.43 1.94 14.23
CA THR A 23 -2.80 0.91 13.24
C THR A 23 -4.18 0.29 13.47
N PRO A 24 -4.57 -0.14 14.69
CA PRO A 24 -5.89 -0.75 14.91
C PRO A 24 -7.04 0.19 14.56
N GLY A 25 -7.02 1.42 15.11
CA GLY A 25 -8.07 2.41 14.84
C GLY A 25 -8.09 2.88 13.39
N HIS A 26 -6.93 2.99 12.74
CA HIS A 26 -6.86 3.29 11.31
C HIS A 26 -7.47 2.17 10.46
N ALA A 27 -7.15 0.91 10.75
CA ALA A 27 -7.69 -0.24 10.01
C ALA A 27 -9.22 -0.35 10.16
N GLU A 28 -9.74 -0.15 11.38
CA GLU A 28 -11.19 -0.11 11.64
C GLU A 28 -11.88 1.01 10.85
N LEU A 29 -11.28 2.21 10.83
CA LEU A 29 -11.83 3.33 10.09
C LEU A 29 -11.88 3.05 8.59
N VAL A 30 -10.79 2.57 8.00
CA VAL A 30 -10.72 2.21 6.58
C VAL A 30 -11.72 1.10 6.25
N ARG A 31 -11.84 0.08 7.10
CA ARG A 31 -12.84 -0.97 6.97
C ARG A 31 -14.25 -0.38 6.89
N SER A 32 -14.62 0.48 7.84
CA SER A 32 -15.96 1.08 7.88
C SER A 32 -16.27 2.02 6.71
N MET A 33 -15.31 2.83 6.29
CA MET A 33 -15.53 3.88 5.28
C MET A 33 -15.42 3.38 3.85
N VAL A 34 -14.60 2.36 3.60
CA VAL A 34 -14.29 1.90 2.23
C VAL A 34 -14.86 0.52 1.97
N PHE A 35 -14.67 -0.43 2.88
CA PHE A 35 -14.91 -1.84 2.60
C PHE A 35 -16.27 -2.35 3.06
N ASP A 36 -16.80 -1.89 4.20
CA ASP A 36 -18.10 -2.35 4.72
C ASP A 36 -19.27 -1.95 3.80
N GLY A 37 -19.10 -0.89 2.99
CA GLY A 37 -20.06 -0.48 1.97
C GLY A 37 -19.88 -1.14 0.60
N LEU A 38 -18.85 -1.98 0.43
CA LEU A 38 -18.49 -2.57 -0.86
C LEU A 38 -18.94 -4.03 -0.92
N SER A 39 -19.52 -4.45 -2.06
CA SER A 39 -19.75 -5.87 -2.31
C SER A 39 -18.41 -6.63 -2.29
N PRO A 40 -18.31 -7.80 -1.64
CA PRO A 40 -17.08 -8.61 -1.63
C PRO A 40 -16.53 -8.88 -3.04
N ASP A 41 -17.42 -9.08 -4.02
CA ASP A 41 -17.06 -9.35 -5.42
C ASP A 41 -16.35 -8.16 -6.10
N LEU A 42 -16.48 -6.95 -5.55
CA LEU A 42 -15.87 -5.74 -6.10
C LEU A 42 -14.47 -5.45 -5.53
N VAL A 43 -14.03 -6.18 -4.51
CA VAL A 43 -12.70 -5.98 -3.90
C VAL A 43 -11.57 -6.31 -4.88
N ALA A 44 -11.66 -7.45 -5.57
CA ALA A 44 -10.65 -7.85 -6.56
C ALA A 44 -10.61 -6.93 -7.79
N PRO A 45 -11.76 -6.53 -8.39
CA PRO A 45 -11.78 -5.51 -9.43
C PRO A 45 -11.21 -4.15 -9.00
N LEU A 46 -11.52 -3.69 -7.78
CA LEU A 46 -10.99 -2.43 -7.25
C LEU A 46 -9.46 -2.48 -7.16
N ARG A 47 -8.90 -3.58 -6.63
CA ARG A 47 -7.45 -3.81 -6.61
C ARG A 47 -6.85 -3.72 -8.01
N ALA A 48 -7.41 -4.45 -8.98
CA ALA A 48 -6.90 -4.48 -10.34
C ALA A 48 -6.89 -3.08 -10.99
N ALA A 49 -7.95 -2.29 -10.79
CA ALA A 49 -8.02 -0.92 -11.27
C ALA A 49 -6.94 -0.02 -10.64
N LEU A 50 -6.73 -0.12 -9.32
CA LEU A 50 -5.71 0.66 -8.62
C LEU A 50 -4.27 0.26 -9.02
N GLU A 51 -4.02 -1.02 -9.26
CA GLU A 51 -2.73 -1.50 -9.78
C GLU A 51 -2.44 -0.93 -11.18
N GLN A 52 -3.43 -0.90 -12.08
CA GLN A 52 -3.28 -0.28 -13.40
C GLN A 52 -3.02 1.23 -13.30
N VAL A 53 -3.73 1.93 -12.43
CA VAL A 53 -3.48 3.36 -12.16
C VAL A 53 -2.08 3.57 -11.61
N HIS A 54 -1.62 2.71 -10.70
CA HIS A 54 -0.26 2.78 -10.16
C HIS A 54 0.80 2.63 -11.26
N GLU A 55 0.68 1.63 -12.14
CA GLU A 55 1.61 1.45 -13.24
C GLU A 55 1.59 2.64 -14.21
N GLN A 56 0.42 3.22 -14.47
CA GLN A 56 0.33 4.45 -15.26
C GLN A 56 1.08 5.60 -14.60
N VAL A 57 0.90 5.82 -13.29
CA VAL A 57 1.59 6.86 -12.52
C VAL A 57 3.10 6.63 -12.53
N VAL A 58 3.57 5.39 -12.40
CA VAL A 58 5.00 5.06 -12.49
C VAL A 58 5.54 5.30 -13.91
N ALA A 59 4.76 4.99 -14.95
CA ALA A 59 5.19 5.15 -16.34
C ALA A 59 5.32 6.62 -16.78
N VAL A 60 4.42 7.50 -16.31
CA VAL A 60 4.39 8.91 -16.74
C VAL A 60 4.87 9.90 -15.68
N GLY A 61 4.99 9.45 -14.43
CA GLY A 61 5.37 10.27 -13.30
C GLY A 61 6.86 10.57 -13.23
N THR A 62 7.22 11.47 -12.33
CA THR A 62 8.61 11.87 -12.08
C THR A 62 9.26 11.11 -10.92
N LEU A 63 8.48 10.29 -10.20
CA LEU A 63 8.98 9.48 -9.09
C LEU A 63 9.69 8.23 -9.61
N PRO A 64 10.83 7.84 -9.01
CA PRO A 64 11.48 6.58 -9.34
C PRO A 64 10.56 5.41 -9.00
N ARG A 65 10.63 4.34 -9.80
CA ARG A 65 9.89 3.10 -9.51
C ARG A 65 10.28 2.61 -8.10
N PRO A 66 9.30 2.34 -7.22
CA PRO A 66 9.60 1.78 -5.91
C PRO A 66 10.27 0.41 -6.05
N PRO A 67 11.17 0.04 -5.12
CA PRO A 67 11.74 -1.30 -5.09
C PRO A 67 10.63 -2.35 -4.88
N GLU A 68 10.92 -3.60 -5.23
CA GLU A 68 9.98 -4.70 -5.04
C GLU A 68 9.51 -4.77 -3.58
N GLN A 69 8.20 -4.59 -3.37
CA GLN A 69 7.59 -4.61 -2.05
C GLN A 69 7.38 -6.06 -1.63
N ARG A 70 8.12 -6.52 -0.62
CA ARG A 70 7.95 -7.86 -0.07
C ARG A 70 6.58 -8.00 0.61
N ARG A 71 5.79 -9.00 0.20
CA ARG A 71 4.53 -9.36 0.88
C ARG A 71 4.83 -9.77 2.33
N LEU A 72 3.97 -9.35 3.26
CA LEU A 72 4.09 -9.73 4.67
C LEU A 72 3.89 -11.26 4.82
N PRO A 73 4.77 -11.96 5.57
CA PRO A 73 4.61 -13.39 5.84
C PRO A 73 3.29 -13.70 6.55
N GLY A 74 2.61 -14.78 6.16
CA GLY A 74 1.40 -15.26 6.81
C GLY A 74 0.09 -14.68 6.28
N LEU A 75 0.14 -13.74 5.33
CA LEU A 75 -1.06 -13.39 4.54
C LEU A 75 -1.31 -14.47 3.49
N PRO A 76 -2.56 -14.93 3.29
CA PRO A 76 -2.88 -15.88 2.23
C PRO A 76 -2.38 -15.34 0.88
N ALA A 77 -1.92 -16.25 0.02
CA ALA A 77 -1.71 -15.91 -1.39
C ALA A 77 -3.06 -15.45 -1.98
N ASP A 78 -3.02 -14.60 -3.01
CA ASP A 78 -4.25 -14.12 -3.65
C ASP A 78 -4.88 -15.23 -4.49
N ASP A 79 -5.42 -16.25 -3.83
CA ASP A 79 -6.05 -17.42 -4.46
C ASP A 79 -7.56 -17.19 -4.69
N GLN A 80 -7.93 -15.94 -4.98
CA GLN A 80 -9.30 -15.53 -5.33
C GLN A 80 -9.33 -14.84 -6.70
N ALA A 81 -8.75 -15.51 -7.69
CA ALA A 81 -8.93 -15.18 -9.10
C ALA A 81 -9.25 -16.46 -9.86
N ARG A 82 -10.48 -16.95 -9.70
CA ARG A 82 -11.10 -17.83 -10.68
C ARG A 82 -12.58 -17.52 -10.84
#